data_AF-A0A6B3GD75-F1
#
_entry.id   AF-A0A6B3GD75-F1
#
_cell.length_a   1.000
_cell.length_b   1.000
_cell.length_c   1.000
_cell.angle_alpha   90.00
_cell.angle_beta   90.00
_cell.angle_gamma   90.00
#
_symmetry.space_group_name_H-M   'P 1'
#
loop_
_entity.id
_entity.type
_entity.pdbx_description
1 polymer ?
#
loop_
_entity_poly.entity_id
_entity_poly.type
_entity_poly.pdbx_seq_one_letter_code
_entity_poly.pdbx_strand_id
1 'polypeptide(L)' 'PAGTEVAEAERLRTAAKVMGADVDIANAVAYLAGPDAQWITGTTLAVDGGYTA' A
#
# COMPACT_ATOMS: atom_id res chain seq x y z
N PRO A 1 12.40 6.93 -10.81
CA PRO A 1 13.27 6.60 -9.66
C PRO A 1 12.88 7.44 -8.45
N ALA A 2 13.26 7.04 -7.23
CA ALA A 2 13.04 7.87 -6.04
C ALA A 2 13.69 9.26 -6.22
N GLY A 3 13.01 10.32 -5.79
CA GLY A 3 13.48 11.71 -5.92
C GLY A 3 13.26 12.35 -7.29
N THR A 4 12.56 11.69 -8.22
CA THR A 4 12.12 12.32 -9.48
C THR A 4 10.85 13.14 -9.28
N GLU A 5 10.64 14.16 -10.12
CA GLU A 5 9.41 14.97 -10.12
C GLU A 5 8.15 14.11 -10.29
N VAL A 6 8.24 13.06 -11.12
CA VAL A 6 7.14 12.12 -11.32
C VAL A 6 6.81 11.37 -10.03
N ALA A 7 7.82 10.85 -9.32
CA ALA A 7 7.62 10.18 -8.04
C ALA A 7 7.06 11.14 -6.97
N GLU A 8 7.47 12.41 -7.00
CA GLU A 8 6.92 13.43 -6.10
C GLU A 8 5.45 13.75 -6.41
N ALA A 9 5.13 13.89 -7.70
CA ALA A 9 3.76 14.08 -8.15
C ALA A 9 2.86 12.89 -7.78
N GLU A 10 3.36 11.66 -7.91
CA GLU A 10 2.64 10.45 -7.49
C GLU A 10 2.40 10.44 -5.97
N ARG A 11 3.43 10.69 -5.16
CA ARG A 11 3.32 10.81 -3.70
C ARG A 11 2.21 11.77 -3.29
N LEU A 12 2.18 12.95 -3.92
CA LEU A 12 1.20 14.00 -3.63
C LEU A 12 -0.24 13.63 -4.01
N ARG A 13 -0.45 12.63 -4.86
CA ARG A 13 -1.78 12.14 -5.25
C ARG A 13 -2.37 11.12 -4.27
N THR A 14 -1.56 10.53 -3.40
CA THR A 14 -2.02 9.60 -2.36
C THR A 14 -2.46 10.37 -1.10
N ALA A 15 -3.30 9.78 -0.26
CA ALA A 15 -3.62 10.36 1.06
C ALA A 15 -2.44 10.28 2.02
N ALA A 16 -1.65 9.20 1.96
CA ALA A 16 -0.54 8.93 2.86
C ALA A 16 0.67 9.87 2.66
N LYS A 17 0.80 10.51 1.49
CA LYS A 17 1.91 11.42 1.14
C LYS A 17 3.30 10.80 1.32
N VAL A 18 3.40 9.48 1.18
CA VAL A 18 4.65 8.72 1.15
C VAL A 18 4.70 7.88 -0.12
N MET A 19 5.91 7.62 -0.62
CA MET A 19 6.06 6.69 -1.74
C MET A 19 5.99 5.28 -1.19
N GLY A 20 5.11 4.46 -1.78
CA GLY A 20 5.04 3.04 -1.48
C GLY A 20 6.33 2.33 -1.88
N ALA A 21 6.65 1.30 -1.12
CA ALA A 21 7.75 0.38 -1.36
C ALA A 21 7.24 -1.06 -1.46
N ASP A 22 8.08 -1.93 -1.98
CA ASP A 22 7.85 -3.38 -2.05
C ASP A 22 7.50 -3.99 -0.68
N VAL A 23 8.12 -3.47 0.39
CA VAL A 23 7.86 -3.90 1.77
C VAL A 23 6.42 -3.63 2.23
N ASP A 24 5.73 -2.62 1.68
CA ASP A 24 4.34 -2.32 2.07
C ASP A 24 3.38 -3.42 1.61
N ILE A 25 3.58 -3.93 0.39
CA ILE A 25 2.84 -5.08 -0.12
C ILE A 25 3.23 -6.35 0.65
N ALA A 26 4.52 -6.57 0.90
CA ALA A 26 5.00 -7.74 1.63
C ALA A 26 4.42 -7.81 3.05
N ASN A 27 4.34 -6.67 3.75
CA ASN A 27 3.74 -6.58 5.08
C ASN A 27 2.23 -6.85 5.04
N ALA A 28 1.51 -6.33 4.04
CA ALA A 28 0.08 -6.61 3.89
C ALA A 28 -0.17 -8.12 3.62
N VAL A 29 0.65 -8.75 2.79
CA VAL A 29 0.61 -10.20 2.55
C VAL A 29 0.92 -10.97 3.83
N ALA A 30 1.98 -10.58 4.56
CA ALA A 30 2.35 -11.23 5.81
C ALA A 30 1.23 -11.14 6.87
N TYR A 31 0.55 -9.99 6.96
CA TYR A 31 -0.64 -9.82 7.80
C TYR A 31 -1.77 -10.76 7.38
N LEU A 32 -2.13 -10.78 6.09
CA LEU A 32 -3.21 -11.62 5.56
C LEU A 32 -2.91 -13.12 5.68
N ALA A 33 -1.64 -13.52 5.62
CA ALA A 33 -1.19 -14.89 5.86
C ALA A 33 -1.06 -15.25 7.35
N GLY A 34 -1.12 -14.24 8.23
CA GLY A 34 -0.93 -14.38 9.67
C GLY A 34 -2.20 -14.81 10.42
N PRO A 35 -2.06 -15.20 11.70
CA PRO A 35 -3.17 -15.66 12.53
C PRO A 35 -4.22 -14.56 12.79
N ASP A 36 -3.83 -13.29 12.69
CA ASP A 36 -4.71 -12.15 12.95
C ASP A 36 -5.74 -11.92 11.83
N ALA A 37 -5.52 -12.49 10.64
CA ALA A 37 -6.41 -12.36 9.50
C ALA A 37 -7.39 -13.54 9.32
N GLN A 38 -7.52 -14.43 10.32
CA GLN A 38 -8.29 -15.69 10.20
C GLN A 38 -9.77 -15.53 9.77
N TRP A 39 -10.35 -14.35 9.95
CA TRP A 39 -11.74 -14.05 9.58
C TRP A 39 -11.87 -13.14 8.35
N ILE A 40 -10.76 -12.86 7.67
CA ILE A 40 -10.70 -12.02 6.48
C ILE A 40 -10.61 -12.93 5.26
N THR A 41 -11.66 -12.94 4.44
CA THR A 41 -11.70 -13.71 3.19
C THR A 41 -12.60 -13.04 2.16
N GLY A 42 -12.45 -13.40 0.88
CA GLY A 42 -13.29 -12.92 -0.22
C GLY A 42 -13.26 -11.41 -0.46
N THR A 43 -12.23 -10.71 0.04
CA THR A 43 -12.11 -9.25 -0.03
C THR A 43 -10.88 -8.83 -0.83
N THR A 44 -10.93 -7.63 -1.40
CA THR A 44 -9.78 -6.95 -2.00
C THR A 44 -9.29 -5.88 -1.03
N LEU A 45 -8.03 -5.98 -0.60
CA LEU A 45 -7.38 -4.97 0.25
C LEU A 45 -6.51 -4.06 -0.62
N ALA A 46 -6.89 -2.80 -0.77
CA ALA A 46 -6.07 -1.80 -1.43
C ALA A 46 -4.85 -1.42 -0.57
N VAL A 47 -3.67 -1.43 -1.17
CA VAL A 47 -2.40 -1.02 -0.55
C VAL A 47 -1.71 -0.03 -1.49
N ASP A 48 -2.27 1.18 -1.54
CA ASP A 48 -1.94 2.18 -2.57
C ASP A 48 -1.75 3.59 -1.99
N GLY A 49 -1.60 3.70 -0.66
CA GLY A 49 -1.51 4.99 0.04
C GLY A 49 -2.82 5.78 0.04
N GLY A 50 -3.95 5.18 -0.32
CA GLY A 50 -5.25 5.84 -0.43
C GLY A 50 -5.44 6.57 -1.77
N TYR A 51 -4.90 6.02 -2.86
CA TYR A 51 -5.02 6.60 -4.20
C TYR A 51 -6.40 6.33 -4.82
N THR A 52 -6.99 5.16 -4.57
CA THR A 52 -8.30 4.77 -5.11
C THR A 52 -9.48 5.13 -4.20
N ALA A 53 -9.24 5.79 -3.07
CA ALA A 53 -10.26 6.13 -2.08
C ALA A 53 -11.05 7.41 -2.42
#